data_AF-A0A2V9NHS5-F1
#
_entry.id   AF-A0A2V9NHS5-F1
#
_cell.length_a   1.000
_cell.length_b   1.000
_cell.length_c   1.000
_cell.angle_alpha   90.00
_cell.angle_beta   90.00
_cell.angle_gamma   90.00
#
_symmetry.space_group_name_H-M   'P 1'
#
loop_
_entity.id
_entity.type
_entity.pdbx_description
1 polymer ?
#
loop_
_entity_poly.entity_id
_entity_poly.type
_entity_poly.pdbx_seq_one_letter_code
_entity_poly.pdbx_strand_id
1 'polypeptide(L)' 'MEHARLQRNHIDLRQLKMFLIPCSCGTTFAVAPGFDHKGTGWSRYLKCPGCGKRHDPKNRLLSIGYQREGYWRVDNC' A
#
# COMPACT_ATOMS: atom_id res chain seq x y z
N MET A 1 -16.66 5.34 39.97
CA MET A 1 -15.27 5.27 39.47
C MET A 1 -15.34 4.83 38.02
N GLU A 2 -15.50 5.80 37.13
CA GLU A 2 -15.64 5.61 35.69
C GLU A 2 -14.27 5.78 35.06
N HIS A 3 -13.58 4.67 34.80
CA HIS A 3 -12.32 4.69 34.09
C HIS A 3 -12.63 4.70 32.59
N ALA A 4 -12.64 5.89 32.02
CA ALA A 4 -12.83 6.15 30.61
C ALA A 4 -11.93 5.24 29.76
N ARG A 5 -12.59 4.44 28.93
CA ARG A 5 -12.05 3.40 28.06
C ARG A 5 -11.27 4.04 26.91
N LEU A 6 -9.96 4.28 27.09
CA LEU A 6 -9.04 4.59 26.00
C LEU A 6 -8.87 3.35 25.11
N GLN A 7 -9.79 3.13 24.18
CA GLN A 7 -9.60 2.20 23.07
C GLN A 7 -8.54 2.78 22.12
N ARG A 8 -7.26 2.59 22.47
CA ARG A 8 -6.16 2.79 21.54
C ARG A 8 -6.35 1.80 20.39
N ASN A 9 -6.61 2.36 19.21
CA ASN A 9 -6.69 1.69 17.92
C ASN A 9 -5.72 0.49 17.88
N HIS A 10 -6.27 -0.72 17.97
CA HIS A 10 -5.52 -1.93 17.73
C HIS A 10 -5.26 -1.98 16.23
N ILE A 11 -4.21 -1.29 15.77
CA ILE A 11 -3.75 -1.41 14.39
C ILE A 11 -3.28 -2.85 14.26
N ASP A 12 -4.07 -3.69 13.59
CA ASP A 12 -3.63 -5.02 13.21
C ASP A 12 -2.50 -4.85 12.21
N LEU A 13 -1.27 -5.01 12.68
CA LEU A 13 -0.07 -4.91 11.85
C LEU A 13 -0.11 -5.92 10.68
N ARG A 14 -0.89 -7.01 10.80
CA ARG A 14 -1.12 -7.97 9.69
C ARG A 14 -1.91 -7.35 8.54
N GLN A 15 -2.60 -6.23 8.77
CA GLN A 15 -3.35 -5.48 7.76
C GLN A 15 -2.53 -4.34 7.13
N LEU A 16 -1.38 -3.99 7.71
CA LEU A 16 -0.46 -3.00 7.14
C LEU A 16 0.43 -3.63 6.08
N LYS A 17 -0.19 -3.92 4.93
CA LYS A 17 0.47 -4.40 3.72
C LYS A 17 0.41 -3.30 2.66
N MET A 18 1.45 -3.15 1.84
CA MET A 18 1.43 -2.34 0.63
C MET A 18 2.06 -3.11 -0.53
N PHE A 19 1.90 -2.58 -1.75
CA PHE A 19 2.49 -3.12 -2.96
C PHE A 19 3.37 -2.10 -3.65
N LEU A 20 4.57 -2.51 -4.05
CA LEU A 20 5.49 -1.69 -4.83
C LEU A 20 5.24 -1.84 -6.32
N ILE A 21 5.14 -0.69 -6.99
CA ILE A 21 4.96 -0.56 -8.44
C ILE A 21 6.15 0.20 -9.01
N PRO A 22 7.00 -0.46 -9.83
CA PRO A 22 8.05 0.23 -10.55
C PRO A 22 7.48 0.88 -11.81
N CYS A 23 7.93 2.10 -12.08
CA CYS A 23 7.67 2.81 -13.31
C CYS A 23 8.93 2.82 -14.18
N SER A 24 8.74 2.72 -15.51
CA SER A 24 9.83 2.83 -16.48
C SER A 24 10.54 4.19 -16.46
N CYS A 25 10.02 5.19 -15.76
CA CYS A 25 10.68 6.49 -15.57
C CYS A 25 11.69 6.49 -14.40
N GLY A 26 11.90 5.35 -13.75
CA GLY A 26 12.81 5.21 -12.60
C GLY A 26 12.14 5.41 -11.23
N THR A 27 10.91 5.91 -11.18
CA THR A 27 10.16 6.04 -9.92
C THR A 27 9.58 4.69 -9.51
N THR A 28 9.76 4.31 -8.24
CA THR A 28 9.01 3.21 -7.61
C THR A 28 8.11 3.79 -6.53
N PHE A 29 6.85 3.37 -6.48
CA PHE A 29 5.88 3.89 -5.53
C PHE A 29 5.05 2.77 -4.90
N ALA A 30 4.52 3.01 -3.69
CA ALA A 30 3.75 2.05 -2.93
C ALA A 30 2.25 2.36 -2.95
N VAL A 31 1.41 1.32 -2.98
CA VAL A 31 -0.05 1.46 -2.93
C VAL A 31 -0.69 0.47 -1.94
N ALA A 32 -1.83 0.85 -1.37
CA ALA A 32 -2.58 0.00 -0.46
C ALA A 32 -3.28 -1.17 -1.19
N PRO A 33 -3.57 -2.31 -0.51
CA PRO A 33 -4.05 -3.54 -1.13
C PRO A 33 -5.39 -3.46 -1.86
N GLY A 34 -6.24 -2.50 -1.52
CA GLY A 34 -7.55 -2.28 -2.12
C GLY A 34 -7.68 -1.00 -2.94
N PHE A 35 -6.57 -0.38 -3.35
CA PHE A 35 -6.61 0.88 -4.11
C PHE A 35 -7.42 0.75 -5.42
N ASP A 36 -7.29 -0.38 -6.11
CA ASP A 36 -7.95 -0.67 -7.38
C ASP A 36 -9.36 -1.25 -7.27
N HIS A 37 -9.77 -1.67 -6.06
CA HIS A 37 -11.11 -2.20 -5.82
C HIS A 37 -12.21 -1.12 -5.93
N LYS A 38 -11.83 0.17 -5.97
CA LYS A 38 -12.76 1.31 -5.95
C LYS A 38 -12.91 2.04 -7.30
N GLY A 39 -12.55 1.43 -8.44
CA GLY A 39 -12.61 2.10 -9.75
C GLY A 39 -13.22 1.27 -10.87
N THR A 40 -13.88 1.93 -11.84
CA THR A 40 -14.31 1.35 -13.12
C THR A 40 -13.46 1.91 -14.28
N GLY A 41 -13.11 1.06 -15.25
CA GLY A 41 -12.33 1.48 -16.44
C GLY A 41 -10.97 2.11 -16.11
N TRP A 42 -10.68 3.30 -16.65
CA TRP A 42 -9.40 4.00 -16.50
C TRP A 42 -9.09 4.49 -15.08
N SER A 43 -10.11 4.66 -14.23
CA SER A 43 -9.95 5.12 -12.85
C SER A 43 -9.27 4.09 -11.95
N ARG A 44 -9.27 2.80 -12.34
CA ARG A 44 -8.56 1.75 -11.62
C ARG A 44 -7.05 1.81 -11.81
N TYR A 45 -6.56 2.43 -12.90
CA TYR A 45 -5.14 2.44 -13.21
C TYR A 45 -4.38 3.45 -12.34
N LEU A 46 -3.29 2.98 -11.75
CA LEU A 46 -2.43 3.76 -10.86
C LEU A 46 -1.65 4.79 -11.66
N LYS A 47 -1.70 6.06 -11.28
CA LYS A 47 -0.85 7.09 -11.90
C LYS A 47 0.49 7.16 -11.18
N CYS A 48 1.57 7.04 -11.94
CA CYS A 48 2.92 7.26 -11.43
C CYS A 48 3.07 8.72 -10.96
N PRO A 49 3.51 8.98 -9.72
CA PRO A 49 3.69 10.34 -9.22
C PRO A 49 4.85 11.08 -9.90
N GLY A 50 5.78 10.36 -10.53
CA GLY A 50 6.93 10.97 -11.22
C GLY A 50 6.63 11.45 -12.65
N CYS A 51 5.92 10.64 -13.45
CA CYS A 51 5.69 10.95 -14.88
C CYS A 51 4.24 10.91 -15.33
N GLY A 52 3.28 10.63 -14.44
CA GLY A 52 1.85 10.58 -14.76
C GLY A 52 1.39 9.36 -15.58
N LYS A 53 2.32 8.50 -16.03
CA LYS A 53 1.97 7.24 -16.72
C LYS A 53 1.05 6.38 -15.87
N ARG A 54 0.13 5.69 -16.53
CA ARG A 54 -0.83 4.78 -15.90
C ARG A 54 -0.28 3.35 -15.85
N HIS A 55 -0.42 2.71 -14.70
CA HIS A 55 0.02 1.35 -14.44
C HIS A 55 -1.18 0.47 -14.08
N ASP A 56 -1.20 -0.75 -14.62
CA ASP A 56 -2.22 -1.73 -14.25
C ASP A 56 -2.02 -2.14 -12.79
N PRO A 57 -3.05 -2.08 -11.94
CA PRO A 57 -2.97 -2.53 -10.56
C PRO A 57 -2.60 -4.00 -10.41
N LYS A 58 -2.71 -4.82 -11.46
CA LYS A 58 -2.27 -6.22 -11.41
C LYS A 58 -0.75 -6.36 -11.52
N ASN A 59 -0.02 -5.34 -11.98
CA ASN A 59 1.45 -5.33 -12.05
C ASN A 59 2.12 -5.04 -10.70
N ARG A 60 1.55 -5.58 -9.61
CA ARG A 60 2.14 -5.53 -8.26
C ARG A 60 3.29 -6.54 -8.21
N LEU A 61 4.51 -6.05 -8.13
CA LEU A 61 5.68 -6.92 -8.17
C LEU A 61 6.09 -7.43 -6.79
N LEU A 62 6.06 -6.54 -5.79
CA LEU A 62 6.50 -6.87 -4.43
C LEU A 62 5.47 -6.40 -3.42
N SER A 63 5.19 -7.24 -2.42
CA SER A 63 4.51 -6.79 -1.21
C SER A 63 5.52 -6.31 -0.18
N ILE A 64 5.19 -5.22 0.50
CA ILE A 64 5.91 -4.78 1.69
C ILE A 64 4.98 -4.86 2.90
N GLY A 65 5.47 -5.43 3.99
CA GLY A 65 4.78 -5.54 5.27
C GLY A 65 5.43 -4.62 6.29
N TYR A 66 4.60 -4.03 7.16
CA TYR A 66 5.11 -3.26 8.30
C TYR A 66 5.57 -4.19 9.41
N GLN A 67 6.82 -4.05 9.83
CA GLN A 67 7.43 -4.83 10.89
C GLN A 67 7.22 -4.17 12.26
N ARG A 68 7.23 -4.97 13.33
CA ARG A 68 6.97 -4.48 14.69
C ARG A 68 8.02 -3.48 15.18
N GLU A 69 9.22 -3.59 14.63
CA GLU A 69 10.38 -2.75 14.90
C GLU A 69 10.28 -1.36 14.24
N GLY A 70 9.20 -1.07 13.52
CA GLY A 70 8.87 0.29 13.09
C GLY A 70 9.23 0.62 11.64
N TYR A 71 9.66 -0.36 10.84
CA TYR A 71 10.08 -0.18 9.45
C TYR A 71 9.30 -1.07 8.48
N TRP A 72 9.30 -0.67 7.20
CA TRP A 72 8.73 -1.46 6.10
C TRP A 72 9.79 -2.37 5.51
N ARG A 73 9.45 -3.63 5.24
CA ARG A 73 10.33 -4.60 4.57
C ARG A 73 9.60 -5.27 3.42
N VAL A 74 10.33 -5.64 2.36
CA VAL A 74 9.82 -6.53 1.31
C VAL A 74 9.54 -7.89 1.93
N ASP A 75 8.29 -8.34 1.82
CA ASP A 75 7.86 -9.66 2.28
C ASP A 75 8.37 -10.74 1.30
N ASN A 76 8.75 -11.90 1.84
CA ASN A 76 9.16 -13.10 1.07
C ASN A 76 10.32 -12.91 0.07
N CYS A 77 11.35 -12.15 0.44
CA CYS A 77 12.57 -12.02 -0.35
C CYS A 77 13.68 -12.95 0.13
#